data_AF-A0A182PQB6-F1
#
_entry.id   AF-A0A182PQB6-F1
#
_cell.length_a   1.000
_cell.length_b   1.000
_cell.length_c   1.000
_cell.angle_alpha   90.00
_cell.angle_beta   90.00
_cell.angle_gamma   90.00
#
_symmetry.space_group_name_H-M   'P 1'
#
loop_
_entity.id
_entity.type
_entity.pdbx_description
1 polymer ?
#
loop_
_entity_poly.entity_id
_entity_poly.type
_entity_poly.pdbx_seq_one_letter_code
_entity_poly.pdbx_strand_id
1 'polypeptide(L)'
;MAEDLRDRNDPELKYLSVERNSFNDPATQAEWTQKRLVWVPHESQGFVAASIKGERGDEVEVELAETGKRIVVLKDDIQKMNPPKFDKVEDMAELTCLNEASVLHNIKDRYYSGLIY
;
A
#
# COMPACT_ATOMS: atom_id res chain seq x y z
N MET A 1 -40.07 4.95 -15.69
CA MET A 1 -38.96 5.45 -14.84
C MET A 1 -38.84 4.58 -13.60
N ALA A 2 -38.48 3.30 -13.76
CA ALA A 2 -38.44 2.35 -12.64
C ALA A 2 -37.30 1.34 -12.83
N GLU A 3 -36.06 1.83 -12.97
CA GLU A 3 -34.88 0.95 -13.07
C GLU A 3 -33.68 1.40 -12.20
N ASP A 4 -33.84 2.41 -11.31
CA ASP A 4 -32.71 3.04 -10.61
C ASP A 4 -32.57 2.64 -9.12
N LEU A 5 -32.93 1.40 -8.73
CA LEU A 5 -32.86 0.99 -7.32
C LEU A 5 -32.26 -0.41 -7.07
N ARG A 6 -31.69 -1.07 -8.08
CA ARG A 6 -31.11 -2.42 -7.93
C ARG A 6 -29.59 -2.50 -7.84
N ASP A 7 -28.87 -1.39 -8.03
CA ASP A 7 -27.44 -1.49 -8.36
C ASP A 7 -26.48 -1.48 -7.16
N ARG A 8 -26.88 -1.00 -5.98
CA ARG A 8 -25.92 -0.75 -4.87
C ARG A 8 -25.38 -2.00 -4.16
N ASN A 9 -25.93 -3.17 -4.42
CA ASN A 9 -25.56 -4.41 -3.71
C ASN A 9 -25.28 -5.57 -4.69
N ASP A 10 -24.98 -5.24 -5.95
CA ASP A 10 -24.64 -6.25 -6.94
C ASP A 10 -23.27 -6.88 -6.60
N PRO A 11 -23.19 -8.21 -6.42
CA PRO A 11 -21.96 -8.88 -6.04
C PRO A 11 -20.88 -8.86 -7.13
N GLU A 12 -21.20 -8.45 -8.36
CA GLU A 12 -20.23 -8.29 -9.45
C GLU A 12 -19.53 -6.93 -9.40
N LEU A 13 -20.14 -5.89 -8.80
CA LEU A 13 -19.51 -4.58 -8.60
C LEU A 13 -18.22 -4.65 -7.77
N LYS A 14 -18.04 -5.68 -6.94
CA LYS A 14 -16.79 -5.88 -6.15
C LYS A 14 -15.55 -6.09 -7.03
N TYR A 15 -15.73 -6.50 -8.29
CA TYR A 15 -14.64 -6.68 -9.27
C TYR A 15 -14.39 -5.43 -10.13
N LEU A 16 -15.23 -4.40 -9.96
CA LEU A 16 -15.17 -3.16 -10.73
C LEU A 16 -14.93 -1.94 -9.83
N SER A 17 -15.34 -2.00 -8.57
CA SER A 17 -15.30 -0.89 -7.62
C SER A 17 -14.63 -1.30 -6.31
N VAL A 18 -13.81 -0.41 -5.77
CA VAL A 18 -13.19 -0.58 -4.45
C VAL A 18 -14.19 -0.17 -3.37
N GLU A 19 -14.43 -1.05 -2.39
CA GLU A 19 -15.21 -0.73 -1.20
C GLU A 19 -14.44 0.24 -0.28
N ARG A 20 -14.57 1.54 -0.55
CA ARG A 20 -13.86 2.62 0.17
C ARG A 20 -14.16 2.71 1.68
N ASN A 21 -15.17 2.01 2.16
CA ASN A 21 -15.61 2.08 3.56
C ASN A 21 -14.61 1.48 4.56
N SER A 22 -13.70 0.62 4.11
CA SER A 22 -12.70 -0.06 4.96
C SER A 22 -11.37 0.71 5.13
N PHE A 23 -11.14 1.78 4.36
CA PHE A 23 -9.82 2.45 4.30
C PHE A 23 -9.67 3.65 5.24
N ASN A 24 -10.75 4.04 5.93
CA ASN A 24 -10.75 5.16 6.87
C ASN A 24 -10.70 4.72 8.33
N ASP A 25 -10.21 3.50 8.60
CA ASP A 25 -10.07 3.01 9.97
C ASP A 25 -8.95 3.78 10.71
N PRO A 26 -9.26 4.45 11.82
CA PRO A 26 -8.28 5.24 12.55
C PRO A 26 -7.14 4.40 13.14
N ALA A 27 -7.33 3.09 13.37
CA ALA A 27 -6.27 2.21 13.84
C ALA A 27 -5.22 1.97 12.73
N THR A 28 -5.65 1.78 11.48
CA THR A 28 -4.73 1.60 10.34
C THR A 28 -3.94 2.88 10.07
N GLN A 29 -4.58 4.05 10.18
CA GLN A 29 -3.89 5.34 10.04
C GLN A 29 -2.90 5.61 11.19
N ALA A 30 -3.30 5.31 12.42
CA ALA A 30 -2.43 5.43 13.58
C ALA A 30 -1.22 4.50 13.47
N GLU A 31 -1.44 3.25 13.04
CA GLU A 31 -0.37 2.27 12.86
C GLU A 31 0.64 2.71 11.79
N TRP A 32 0.17 3.20 10.64
CA TRP A 32 1.03 3.73 9.58
C TRP A 32 1.90 4.90 10.09
N THR A 33 1.28 5.84 10.79
CA THR A 33 1.96 7.02 11.34
C THR A 33 2.99 6.63 12.40
N GLN A 34 2.66 5.65 13.24
CA GLN A 34 3.52 5.20 14.34
C GLN A 34 4.71 4.39 13.86
N LYS A 35 4.54 3.55 12.83
CA LYS A 35 5.58 2.61 12.38
C LYS A 35 6.56 3.21 11.35
N ARG A 36 6.37 4.46 10.91
CA ARG A 36 7.18 5.12 9.85
C ARG A 36 7.44 4.14 8.69
N LEU A 37 6.38 3.56 8.16
CA LEU A 37 6.46 2.52 7.15
C LEU A 37 7.11 3.05 5.86
N VAL A 38 7.98 2.24 5.29
CA VAL A 38 8.71 2.50 4.05
C VAL A 38 8.76 1.24 3.20
N TRP A 39 8.98 1.43 1.90
CA TRP A 39 9.23 0.35 0.97
C TRP A 39 10.72 0.08 0.86
N VAL A 40 11.10 -1.20 0.90
CA VAL A 40 12.49 -1.64 0.75
C VAL A 40 12.57 -2.73 -0.33
N PRO A 41 13.67 -2.77 -1.10
CA PRO A 41 13.83 -3.76 -2.15
C PRO A 41 13.90 -5.18 -1.57
N HIS A 42 13.32 -6.13 -2.30
CA HIS A 42 13.27 -7.54 -1.93
C HIS A 42 13.41 -8.44 -3.15
N GLU A 43 14.31 -9.42 -3.08
CA GLU A 43 14.73 -10.25 -4.22
C GLU A 43 13.58 -11.03 -4.88
N SER A 44 12.59 -11.46 -4.09
CA SER A 44 11.48 -12.29 -4.59
C SER A 44 10.19 -11.50 -4.84
N GLN A 45 10.00 -10.36 -4.16
CA GLN A 45 8.74 -9.61 -4.19
C GLN A 45 8.86 -8.25 -4.90
N GLY A 46 10.06 -7.87 -5.33
CA GLY A 46 10.35 -6.52 -5.82
C GLY A 46 10.53 -5.55 -4.66
N PHE A 47 9.42 -5.22 -3.96
CA PHE A 47 9.41 -4.34 -2.80
C PHE A 47 8.52 -4.89 -1.70
N VAL A 48 8.91 -4.66 -0.44
CA VAL A 48 8.15 -5.06 0.75
C VAL A 48 8.08 -3.92 1.75
N ALA A 49 7.02 -3.89 2.56
CA ALA A 49 6.86 -2.89 3.60
C ALA A 49 7.80 -3.20 4.77
N ALA A 50 8.45 -2.16 5.29
CA ALA A 50 9.34 -2.25 6.44
C ALA A 50 9.20 -1.02 7.35
N SER A 51 9.48 -1.18 8.63
CA SER A 51 9.47 -0.12 9.64
C SER A 51 10.91 0.28 9.98
N ILE A 52 11.21 1.57 9.92
CA ILE A 52 12.53 2.08 10.29
C ILE A 52 12.76 1.90 11.79
N LYS A 53 13.84 1.21 12.18
CA LYS A 53 14.24 1.00 13.58
C LYS A 53 15.43 1.83 14.00
N GLY A 54 16.33 2.16 13.08
CA GLY A 54 17.50 2.97 13.37
C GLY A 54 18.18 3.49 12.12
N GLU A 55 18.93 4.57 12.27
CA GLU A 55 19.65 5.23 11.18
C GLU A 55 21.15 5.24 11.55
N ARG A 56 22.02 4.78 10.65
CA ARG A 56 23.48 4.69 10.84
C ARG A 56 24.19 5.31 9.65
N GLY A 57 24.34 6.62 9.67
CA GLY A 57 24.99 7.36 8.59
C GLY A 57 24.20 7.25 7.29
N ASP A 58 24.73 6.50 6.33
CA ASP A 58 24.13 6.26 5.01
C ASP A 58 23.24 5.01 4.95
N GLU A 59 23.31 4.17 5.99
CA GLU A 59 22.54 2.94 6.11
C GLU A 59 21.39 3.11 7.12
N VAL A 60 20.30 2.39 6.91
CA VAL A 60 19.13 2.38 7.78
C VAL A 60 18.79 0.94 8.15
N GLU A 61 18.65 0.69 9.45
CA GLU A 61 18.12 -0.56 9.97
C GLU A 61 16.59 -0.52 9.91
N VAL A 62 16.03 -1.48 9.17
CA VAL A 62 14.59 -1.61 8.94
C VAL A 62 14.12 -3.01 9.36
N GLU A 63 12.90 -3.10 9.86
CA GLU A 63 12.25 -4.35 10.22
C GLU A 63 11.15 -4.65 9.21
N LEU A 64 11.27 -5.76 8.48
CA LEU A 64 10.30 -6.19 7.48
C LEU A 64 8.94 -6.47 8.16
N ALA A 65 7.87 -5.88 7.65
CA ALA A 65 6.54 -6.04 8.22
C ALA A 65 6.01 -7.48 8.10
N GLU A 66 6.33 -8.19 7.01
CA GLU A 66 5.85 -9.56 6.77
C GLU A 66 6.56 -10.62 7.62
N THR A 67 7.89 -10.50 7.76
CA THR A 67 8.71 -11.54 8.40
C THR A 67 9.21 -11.16 9.79
N GLY A 68 9.10 -9.88 10.18
CA GLY A 68 9.70 -9.35 11.40
C GLY A 68 11.24 -9.34 11.39
N LYS A 69 11.86 -9.74 10.28
CA LYS A 69 13.32 -9.79 10.15
C LYS A 69 13.87 -8.37 10.05
N ARG A 70 14.97 -8.10 10.76
CA ARG A 70 15.71 -6.85 10.63
C ARG A 70 16.79 -6.99 9.58
N ILE A 71 16.86 -6.00 8.70
CA ILE A 71 17.88 -5.88 7.66
C ILE A 71 18.41 -4.46 7.67
N VAL A 72 19.59 -4.29 7.08
CA VAL A 72 20.20 -2.98 6.87
C VAL A 72 20.14 -2.71 5.37
N VAL A 73 19.65 -1.54 5.00
CA VAL A 73 19.53 -1.08 3.62
C VAL A 73 20.11 0.32 3.50
N LEU A 74 20.57 0.69 2.30
CA LEU A 74 21.02 2.07 2.06
C LEU A 74 19.82 3.00 2.11
N LYS A 75 20.04 4.22 2.62
CA LYS A 75 19.00 5.23 2.73
C LYS A 75 18.41 5.63 1.38
N ASP A 76 19.21 5.60 0.32
CA ASP A 76 18.79 5.91 -1.05
C ASP A 76 17.91 4.81 -1.68
N ASP A 77 18.00 3.56 -1.21
CA ASP A 77 17.17 2.46 -1.70
C ASP A 77 15.78 2.42 -1.06
N ILE A 78 15.54 3.23 -0.03
CA ILE A 78 14.28 3.27 0.70
C ILE A 78 13.30 4.20 -0.01
N GLN A 79 12.11 3.70 -0.32
CA GLN A 79 11.05 4.51 -0.92
C GLN A 79 9.96 4.81 0.11
N LYS A 80 9.42 6.03 0.06
CA LYS A 80 8.34 6.45 0.96
C LYS A 80 7.06 5.67 0.69
N MET A 81 6.41 5.16 1.73
CA MET A 81 5.13 4.48 1.60
C MET A 81 3.98 5.48 1.63
N ASN A 82 2.99 5.29 0.76
CA ASN A 82 1.76 6.07 0.80
C ASN A 82 0.91 5.66 2.02
N PRO A 83 0.13 6.60 2.59
CA PRO A 83 -0.86 6.26 3.61
C PRO A 83 -1.86 5.20 3.12
N PRO A 84 -2.41 4.35 4.02
CA PRO A 84 -3.34 3.27 3.66
C PRO A 84 -4.63 3.72 2.98
N LYS A 85 -5.02 4.99 3.13
CA LYS A 85 -6.15 5.58 2.38
C LYS A 85 -5.93 5.61 0.86
N PHE A 86 -4.70 5.41 0.39
CA PHE A 86 -4.33 5.36 -1.02
C PHE A 86 -4.14 3.92 -1.53
N ASP A 87 -4.54 2.91 -0.75
CA ASP A 87 -4.59 1.54 -1.26
C ASP A 87 -5.69 1.38 -2.30
N LYS A 88 -5.37 0.66 -3.39
CA LYS A 88 -6.26 0.36 -4.52
C LYS A 88 -6.84 1.59 -5.20
N VAL A 89 -6.08 2.69 -5.27
CA VAL A 89 -6.50 3.87 -6.06
C VAL A 89 -6.73 3.47 -7.51
N GLU A 90 -7.78 4.04 -8.12
CA GLU A 90 -8.09 3.86 -9.55
C GLU A 90 -7.12 4.66 -10.41
N ASP A 91 -6.83 5.90 -9.99
CA ASP A 91 -5.83 6.75 -10.64
C ASP A 91 -4.54 6.77 -9.80
N MET A 92 -3.49 6.15 -10.30
CA MET A 92 -2.18 6.12 -9.64
C MET A 92 -1.50 7.50 -9.62
N ALA A 93 -1.94 8.46 -10.42
CA ALA A 93 -1.47 9.84 -10.34
C ALA A 93 -1.94 10.54 -9.05
N GLU A 94 -2.95 10.01 -8.35
CA GLU A 94 -3.42 10.54 -7.06
C GLU A 94 -2.53 10.12 -5.88
N LEU A 95 -1.56 9.22 -6.08
CA LEU A 95 -0.61 8.82 -5.05
C LEU A 95 0.23 10.02 -4.59
N THR A 96 0.36 10.20 -3.27
CA THR A 96 1.19 11.29 -2.70
C THR A 96 2.67 11.10 -2.99
N CYS A 97 3.13 9.85 -2.96
CA CYS A 97 4.48 9.43 -3.30
C CYS A 97 4.40 8.53 -4.53
N LEU A 98 4.70 9.09 -5.70
CA LEU A 98 4.74 8.36 -6.96
C LEU A 98 6.13 7.74 -7.12
N ASN A 99 6.25 6.48 -6.68
CA ASN A 99 7.47 5.70 -6.74
C ASN A 99 7.17 4.27 -7.22
N GLU A 100 8.20 3.58 -7.69
CA GLU A 100 8.07 2.25 -8.29
C GLU A 100 7.40 1.26 -7.33
N ALA A 101 7.76 1.30 -6.04
CA ALA A 101 7.20 0.41 -5.05
C ALA A 101 5.70 0.64 -4.83
N SER A 102 5.26 1.90 -4.79
CA SER A 102 3.85 2.25 -4.59
C SER A 102 2.99 1.90 -5.80
N VAL A 103 3.51 2.08 -7.01
CA VAL A 103 2.83 1.67 -8.24
C VAL A 103 2.71 0.15 -8.30
N LEU A 104 3.79 -0.58 -8.03
CA LEU A 104 3.79 -2.03 -7.99
C LEU A 104 2.80 -2.56 -6.95
N HIS A 105 2.81 -2.00 -5.74
CA HIS A 105 1.90 -2.36 -4.66
C HIS A 105 0.43 -2.14 -5.07
N ASN A 106 0.10 -0.98 -5.62
CA ASN A 106 -1.27 -0.67 -6.04
C ASN A 106 -1.78 -1.65 -7.11
N ILE A 107 -0.96 -1.95 -8.12
CA ILE A 107 -1.31 -2.90 -9.18
C ILE A 107 -1.48 -4.31 -8.61
N LYS A 108 -0.57 -4.74 -7.74
CA LYS A 108 -0.62 -6.06 -7.08
C LYS A 108 -1.89 -6.22 -6.26
N ASP A 109 -2.24 -5.23 -5.44
CA ASP A 109 -3.43 -5.27 -4.58
C ASP A 109 -4.74 -5.21 -5.38
N ARG A 110 -4.80 -4.41 -6.44
CA ARG A 110 -5.92 -4.39 -7.38
C ARG A 110 -6.09 -5.76 -8.05
N TYR A 111 -4.99 -6.32 -8.57
CA TYR A 111 -4.99 -7.63 -9.24
C TYR A 111 -5.49 -8.76 -8.33
N TYR A 112 -4.98 -8.86 -7.09
CA TYR A 112 -5.46 -9.87 -6.14
C TYR A 112 -6.90 -9.66 -5.69
N SER A 113 -7.42 -8.44 -5.79
CA SER A 113 -8.83 -8.12 -5.54
C SER A 113 -9.74 -8.36 -6.75
N GLY A 114 -9.18 -8.78 -7.89
CA GLY A 114 -9.91 -8.95 -9.15
C GLY A 114 -10.23 -7.64 -9.87
N LEU A 115 -9.62 -6.53 -9.44
CA LEU A 115 -9.67 -5.23 -10.09
C LEU A 115 -8.54 -5.18 -11.12
N ILE A 116 -8.86 -5.43 -12.39
CA ILE A 116 -7.85 -5.57 -13.46
C ILE A 116 -7.70 -4.30 -14.32
N TYR A 117 -8.50 -3.27 -14.04
CA TYR A 117 -8.51 -1.97 -14.73
C TYR A 117 -8.12 -0.86 -13.78
#